data_AF-A0A9P7VFY7-F1
#
_entry.id   AF-A0A9P7VFY7-F1
#
_cell.length_a   1.000
_cell.length_b   1.000
_cell.length_c   1.000
_cell.angle_alpha   90.00
_cell.angle_beta   90.00
_cell.angle_gamma   90.00
#
_symmetry.space_group_name_H-M   'P 1'
#
loop_
_entity.id
_entity.type
_entity.pdbx_description
1 polymer ?
#
loop_
_entity_poly.entity_id
_entity_poly.type
_entity_poly.pdbx_seq_one_letter_code
_entity_poly.pdbx_strand_id
1 'polypeptide(L)'
;MSFFAICPAPPMKLGYYHVLSPLVSVHVSPIQLGAMSIGDKWHKLGFGSMDKEASFKVLDAYFDMGSNFIDTANSYQDESSEEFIGEWVEKRGIRDQLVIATKYTMNFKRGNHSIQQKVNYIGNGNKSLHISVKNSLTKLRTDYIDILYVHWWDFETSIEEVMNSLHNLVEGKGISDSSAWVVSRANMYAQVHGKTLFAIYQGHWSILDRSLERDIIPMARTLWGSVGLALAPWDVIGGGKLRTDAEGEQRRQSGETGRNENEKKISRALEKVAGEVGAKNIRSVALAYVMQKARYVFPLVGGRKVENLVANLEPLDITLSKEQVEYLESVQPFDPGSPNVMIGDGSSYNMFMATTAHMSKTKVSLSLRNHAAKRLPRIHRLKKPGQLRVFGRYMLTRVRYMILKWSPMKGTKSISSSFL
;
A
#
# COMPACT_ATOMS: atom_id res chain seq x y z
N MET A 1 -14.49 1.46 34.86
CA MET A 1 -13.99 0.91 33.58
C MET A 1 -12.56 0.41 33.80
N SER A 2 -12.13 -0.68 33.16
CA SER A 2 -10.73 -1.10 33.21
C SER A 2 -9.86 -0.04 32.51
N PHE A 3 -8.76 0.38 33.14
CA PHE A 3 -7.80 1.32 32.54
C PHE A 3 -7.18 0.76 31.24
N PHE A 4 -7.13 -0.57 31.10
CA PHE A 4 -6.66 -1.29 29.91
C PHE A 4 -7.82 -1.97 29.18
N ALA A 5 -8.91 -1.26 28.92
CA ALA A 5 -10.00 -1.79 28.11
C ALA A 5 -9.51 -2.08 26.68
N ILE A 6 -9.88 -3.24 26.14
CA ILE A 6 -9.56 -3.61 24.77
C ILE A 6 -10.45 -2.78 23.83
N CYS A 7 -9.87 -2.25 22.76
CA CYS A 7 -10.62 -1.54 21.71
C CYS A 7 -11.73 -2.45 21.15
N PRO A 8 -12.98 -1.96 20.98
CA PRO A 8 -14.02 -2.74 20.33
C PRO A 8 -13.62 -3.11 18.89
N ALA A 9 -14.21 -4.18 18.36
CA ALA A 9 -14.03 -4.52 16.96
C ALA A 9 -14.55 -3.36 16.06
N PRO A 10 -13.85 -3.05 14.96
CA PRO A 10 -14.30 -2.03 14.02
C PRO A 10 -15.61 -2.44 13.34
N PRO A 11 -16.38 -1.46 12.80
CA PRO A 11 -17.67 -1.74 12.15
C PRO A 11 -17.52 -2.63 10.92
N MET A 12 -16.45 -2.43 10.15
CA MET A 12 -16.13 -3.21 8.94
C MET A 12 -14.66 -3.63 8.94
N LYS A 13 -14.32 -4.54 8.03
CA LYS A 13 -12.96 -5.09 7.93
C LYS A 13 -11.88 -4.08 7.53
N LEU A 14 -12.25 -2.93 6.97
CA LEU A 14 -11.29 -1.86 6.66
C LEU A 14 -10.64 -1.24 7.92
N GLY A 15 -11.34 -1.28 9.07
CA GLY A 15 -10.80 -0.82 10.34
C GLY A 15 -9.83 -1.78 11.04
N TYR A 16 -9.43 -2.88 10.38
CA TYR A 16 -8.30 -3.69 10.84
C TYR A 16 -7.02 -3.21 10.17
N TYR A 17 -6.35 -2.28 10.83
CA TYR A 17 -5.17 -1.63 10.28
C TYR A 17 -3.94 -2.55 10.27
N HIS A 18 -3.06 -2.30 9.30
CA HIS A 18 -1.77 -2.96 9.16
C HIS A 18 -0.66 -1.91 9.11
N VAL A 19 0.50 -2.25 9.67
CA VAL A 19 1.72 -1.48 9.42
C VAL A 19 1.99 -1.45 7.92
N LEU A 20 2.22 -0.26 7.36
CA LEU A 20 2.46 -0.03 5.95
C LEU A 20 3.65 -0.86 5.46
N SER A 21 4.82 -0.66 6.05
CA SER A 21 6.00 -1.47 5.79
C SER A 21 6.95 -1.43 6.99
N PRO A 22 7.92 -2.35 7.09
CA PRO A 22 8.97 -2.26 8.10
C PRO A 22 9.81 -0.97 8.03
N LEU A 23 9.76 -0.22 6.92
CA LEU A 23 10.40 1.10 6.77
C LEU A 23 9.59 2.23 7.41
N VAL A 24 8.26 2.10 7.47
CA VAL A 24 7.35 3.16 7.93
C VAL A 24 6.21 2.55 8.74
N SER A 25 6.14 2.90 10.02
CA SER A 25 5.24 2.29 11.01
C SER A 25 3.80 2.82 11.01
N VAL A 26 3.41 3.64 10.03
CA VAL A 26 2.04 4.14 9.91
C VAL A 26 1.07 2.97 9.71
N HIS A 27 -0.05 3.01 10.41
CA HIS A 27 -1.07 1.97 10.36
C HIS A 27 -2.15 2.36 9.36
N VAL A 28 -2.30 1.56 8.31
CA VAL A 28 -3.19 1.83 7.19
C VAL A 28 -4.25 0.75 7.04
N SER A 29 -5.37 1.15 6.46
CA SER A 29 -6.43 0.24 6.01
C SER A 29 -5.90 -0.72 4.95
N PRO A 30 -6.42 -1.96 4.88
CA PRO A 30 -5.92 -2.98 3.96
C PRO A 30 -6.16 -2.64 2.47
N ILE A 31 -7.04 -1.69 2.17
CA ILE A 31 -7.39 -1.22 0.82
C ILE A 31 -7.44 0.31 0.85
N GLN A 32 -6.83 0.95 -0.14
CA GLN A 32 -6.79 2.42 -0.27
C GLN A 32 -7.98 2.91 -1.09
N LEU A 33 -8.52 4.07 -0.73
CA LEU A 33 -9.45 4.80 -1.60
C LEU A 33 -8.64 5.57 -2.66
N GLY A 34 -8.73 5.15 -3.92
CA GLY A 34 -8.17 5.88 -5.04
C GLY A 34 -9.06 7.06 -5.44
N ALA A 35 -8.54 8.28 -5.30
CA ALA A 35 -9.30 9.52 -5.47
C ALA A 35 -9.24 10.11 -6.89
N MET A 36 -8.74 9.38 -7.89
CA MET A 36 -8.71 9.83 -9.29
C MET A 36 -10.11 10.21 -9.82
N SER A 37 -11.17 9.58 -9.29
CA SER A 37 -12.56 9.90 -9.63
C SER A 37 -13.22 10.95 -8.74
N ILE A 38 -12.55 11.43 -7.69
CA ILE A 38 -13.01 12.51 -6.81
C ILE A 38 -12.60 13.83 -7.44
N GLY A 39 -13.58 14.68 -7.79
CA GLY A 39 -13.36 15.95 -8.47
C GLY A 39 -14.20 16.10 -9.75
N ASP A 40 -14.28 17.33 -10.26
CA ASP A 40 -15.36 17.76 -11.16
C ASP A 40 -14.91 18.16 -12.58
N LYS A 41 -13.63 17.99 -12.93
CA LYS A 41 -13.05 18.60 -14.15
C LYS A 41 -12.92 17.68 -15.36
N TRP A 42 -12.82 16.37 -15.20
CA TRP A 42 -12.47 15.46 -16.29
C TRP A 42 -13.66 14.82 -17.03
N HIS A 43 -14.89 15.24 -16.75
CA HIS A 43 -16.08 14.74 -17.47
C HIS A 43 -15.90 14.81 -18.99
N LYS A 44 -15.45 15.98 -19.49
CA LYS A 44 -15.24 16.23 -20.92
C LYS A 44 -14.10 15.43 -21.54
N LEU A 45 -13.21 14.86 -20.71
CA LEU A 45 -12.07 14.04 -21.15
C LEU A 45 -12.39 12.54 -21.15
N GLY A 46 -13.63 12.14 -20.84
CA GLY A 46 -14.05 10.73 -20.81
C GLY A 46 -13.61 9.96 -19.56
N PHE A 47 -12.85 10.58 -18.64
CA PHE A 47 -12.47 9.96 -17.37
C PHE A 47 -13.54 10.12 -16.27
N GLY A 48 -14.68 10.74 -16.61
CA GLY A 48 -15.77 11.01 -15.68
C GLY A 48 -15.41 12.04 -14.62
N SER A 49 -16.40 12.37 -13.80
CA SER A 49 -16.27 13.31 -12.69
C SER A 49 -17.26 12.97 -11.59
N MET A 50 -17.08 13.55 -10.42
CA MET A 50 -18.00 13.51 -9.30
C MET A 50 -18.07 14.91 -8.70
N ASP A 51 -19.29 15.44 -8.56
CA ASP A 51 -19.45 16.72 -7.88
C ASP A 51 -19.02 16.62 -6.41
N LYS A 52 -18.95 17.77 -5.74
CA LYS A 52 -18.48 17.86 -4.36
C LYS A 52 -19.36 17.06 -3.40
N GLU A 53 -20.68 17.10 -3.56
CA GLU A 53 -21.62 16.44 -2.66
C GLU A 53 -21.48 14.91 -2.74
N ALA A 54 -21.47 14.36 -3.95
CA ALA A 54 -21.25 12.94 -4.18
C ALA A 54 -19.84 12.51 -3.71
N SER A 55 -18.82 13.35 -3.93
CA SER A 55 -17.46 13.09 -3.44
C SER A 55 -17.43 12.99 -1.91
N PHE A 56 -18.13 13.90 -1.21
CA PHE A 56 -18.21 13.88 0.26
C PHE A 56 -18.95 12.63 0.74
N LYS A 57 -20.04 12.22 0.08
CA LYS A 57 -20.76 10.97 0.42
C LYS A 57 -19.87 9.73 0.29
N VAL A 58 -19.03 9.65 -0.74
CA VAL A 58 -18.08 8.56 -0.93
C VAL A 58 -17.00 8.57 0.15
N LEU A 59 -16.44 9.75 0.47
CA LEU A 59 -15.43 9.91 1.51
C LEU A 59 -15.99 9.59 2.92
N ASP A 60 -17.20 10.06 3.22
CA ASP A 60 -17.93 9.76 4.47
C ASP A 60 -18.14 8.26 4.62
N ALA A 61 -18.69 7.60 3.59
CA ALA A 61 -18.89 6.16 3.62
C ALA A 61 -17.58 5.39 3.81
N TYR A 62 -16.49 5.81 3.15
CA TYR A 62 -15.18 5.16 3.32
C TYR A 62 -14.65 5.32 4.76
N PHE A 63 -14.77 6.51 5.35
CA PHE A 63 -14.36 6.78 6.72
C PHE A 63 -15.22 6.03 7.75
N ASP A 64 -16.55 6.03 7.59
CA ASP A 64 -17.50 5.38 8.48
C ASP A 64 -17.34 3.84 8.51
N MET A 65 -16.78 3.25 7.45
CA MET A 65 -16.35 1.84 7.43
C MET A 65 -15.08 1.57 8.28
N GLY A 66 -14.55 2.59 8.94
CA GLY A 66 -13.34 2.54 9.76
C GLY A 66 -12.06 2.72 8.96
N SER A 67 -12.13 3.22 7.73
CA SER A 67 -10.95 3.31 6.85
C SER A 67 -10.20 4.63 7.02
N ASN A 68 -8.93 4.63 6.67
CA ASN A 68 -8.04 5.77 6.87
C ASN A 68 -7.03 6.04 5.74
N PHE A 69 -7.01 5.29 4.65
CA PHE A 69 -5.95 5.43 3.64
C PHE A 69 -6.47 5.96 2.30
N ILE A 70 -6.16 7.22 1.98
CA ILE A 70 -6.64 7.90 0.77
C ILE A 70 -5.44 8.22 -0.12
N ASP A 71 -5.53 7.85 -1.39
CA ASP A 71 -4.54 8.17 -2.43
C ASP A 71 -5.13 9.18 -3.42
N THR A 72 -4.46 10.31 -3.62
CA THR A 72 -4.78 11.32 -4.63
C THR A 72 -3.52 11.76 -5.39
N ALA A 73 -3.58 12.78 -6.25
CA ALA A 73 -2.43 13.39 -6.88
C ALA A 73 -2.70 14.86 -7.19
N ASN A 74 -1.63 15.66 -7.28
CA ASN A 74 -1.72 17.09 -7.60
C ASN A 74 -2.48 17.39 -8.90
N SER A 75 -2.43 16.48 -9.87
CA SER A 75 -3.02 16.62 -11.19
C SER A 75 -4.44 16.06 -11.30
N TYR A 76 -4.90 15.27 -10.32
CA TYR A 76 -6.18 14.57 -10.43
C TYR A 76 -7.36 15.54 -10.50
N GLN A 77 -8.23 15.32 -11.48
CA GLN A 77 -9.38 16.17 -11.78
C GLN A 77 -8.99 17.64 -11.90
N ASP A 78 -7.85 17.91 -12.57
CA ASP A 78 -7.24 19.23 -12.72
C ASP A 78 -7.25 19.99 -11.37
N GLU A 79 -6.65 19.35 -10.37
CA GLU A 79 -6.44 19.82 -8.99
C GLU A 79 -7.63 19.66 -8.03
N SER A 80 -8.86 19.55 -8.54
CA SER A 80 -10.08 19.53 -7.69
C SER A 80 -10.17 18.32 -6.75
N SER A 81 -9.46 17.22 -7.03
CA SER A 81 -9.41 16.06 -6.13
C SER A 81 -8.83 16.42 -4.76
N GLU A 82 -7.66 17.06 -4.73
CA GLU A 82 -7.02 17.51 -3.49
C GLU A 82 -7.86 18.58 -2.79
N GLU A 83 -8.49 19.49 -3.54
CA GLU A 83 -9.35 20.55 -2.97
C GLU A 83 -10.57 19.96 -2.25
N PHE A 84 -11.21 18.95 -2.84
CA PHE A 84 -12.40 18.32 -2.27
C PHE A 84 -12.03 17.50 -1.04
N ILE A 85 -10.92 16.75 -1.09
CA ILE A 85 -10.42 15.99 0.06
C ILE A 85 -10.06 16.96 1.20
N GLY A 86 -9.31 18.02 0.92
CA GLY A 86 -8.89 18.98 1.94
C GLY A 86 -10.07 19.67 2.63
N GLU A 87 -11.05 20.13 1.85
CA GLU A 87 -12.29 20.70 2.42
C GLU A 87 -13.09 19.66 3.24
N TRP A 88 -13.15 18.42 2.77
CA TRP A 88 -13.84 17.33 3.47
C TRP A 88 -13.20 17.04 4.82
N VAL A 89 -11.87 16.90 4.85
CA VAL A 89 -11.07 16.65 6.07
C VAL A 89 -11.22 17.78 7.08
N GLU A 90 -11.04 19.02 6.63
CA GLU A 90 -11.13 20.22 7.50
C GLU A 90 -12.51 20.32 8.15
N LYS A 91 -13.59 20.18 7.36
CA LYS A 91 -14.98 20.26 7.86
C LYS A 91 -15.31 19.22 8.93
N ARG A 92 -14.59 18.10 8.96
CA ARG A 92 -14.82 16.99 9.90
C ARG A 92 -13.82 16.97 11.04
N GLY A 93 -12.71 17.71 10.95
CA GLY A 93 -11.67 17.73 11.98
C GLY A 93 -10.98 16.38 12.15
N ILE A 94 -10.76 15.64 11.06
CA ILE A 94 -10.29 14.24 11.08
C ILE A 94 -8.89 14.05 10.47
N ARG A 95 -8.12 15.12 10.24
CA ARG A 95 -6.83 15.04 9.53
C ARG A 95 -5.87 14.01 10.13
N ASP A 96 -5.73 14.01 11.45
CA ASP A 96 -4.80 13.14 12.18
C ASP A 96 -5.28 11.68 12.27
N GLN A 97 -6.52 11.41 11.84
CA GLN A 97 -7.07 10.05 11.77
C GLN A 97 -6.81 9.40 10.41
N LEU A 98 -6.24 10.14 9.45
CA LEU A 98 -6.08 9.74 8.06
C LEU A 98 -4.61 9.65 7.67
N VAL A 99 -4.32 8.72 6.78
CA VAL A 99 -3.10 8.62 5.99
C VAL A 99 -3.43 9.11 4.59
N ILE A 100 -2.96 10.31 4.24
CA ILE A 100 -3.19 10.92 2.93
C ILE A 100 -1.91 10.82 2.09
N ALA A 101 -2.02 10.04 1.03
CA ALA A 101 -1.02 9.96 -0.01
C ALA A 101 -1.35 10.93 -1.16
N THR A 102 -0.36 11.68 -1.62
CA THR A 102 -0.45 12.44 -2.87
C THR A 102 0.80 12.26 -3.72
N LYS A 103 0.79 12.80 -4.94
CA LYS A 103 1.84 12.63 -5.94
C LYS A 103 2.16 13.94 -6.64
N TYR A 104 3.41 14.09 -7.02
CA TYR A 104 3.89 15.19 -7.87
C TYR A 104 4.40 14.66 -9.21
N THR A 105 5.16 15.44 -9.98
CA THR A 105 5.75 15.12 -11.30
C THR A 105 4.86 15.31 -12.53
N MET A 106 3.53 15.19 -12.42
CA MET A 106 2.64 15.56 -13.54
C MET A 106 2.46 17.07 -13.69
N ASN A 107 2.25 17.53 -14.92
CA ASN A 107 1.81 18.91 -15.19
C ASN A 107 0.39 19.15 -14.67
N PHE A 108 0.29 19.52 -13.41
CA PHE A 108 -0.98 19.78 -12.73
C PHE A 108 -1.61 21.12 -13.12
N LYS A 109 -0.88 22.00 -13.82
CA LYS A 109 -1.39 23.27 -14.37
C LYS A 109 -1.77 23.18 -15.85
N ARG A 110 -1.88 21.98 -16.42
CA ARG A 110 -2.21 21.78 -17.85
C ARG A 110 -3.50 22.53 -18.26
N GLY A 111 -4.56 22.44 -17.45
CA GLY A 111 -5.87 23.04 -17.73
C GLY A 111 -5.97 24.55 -17.49
N ASN A 112 -4.96 25.16 -16.85
CA ASN A 112 -4.98 26.58 -16.55
C ASN A 112 -4.32 27.38 -17.70
N HIS A 113 -5.13 27.97 -18.58
CA HIS A 113 -4.63 28.73 -19.74
C HIS A 113 -4.08 30.13 -19.38
N SER A 114 -4.27 30.61 -18.16
CA SER A 114 -3.72 31.91 -17.72
C SER A 114 -2.22 31.87 -17.40
N ILE A 115 -1.65 30.67 -17.20
CA ILE A 115 -0.23 30.50 -16.88
C ILE A 115 0.57 30.46 -18.18
N GLN A 116 1.40 31.48 -18.40
CA GLN A 116 2.24 31.60 -19.58
C GLN A 116 3.33 30.51 -19.65
N GLN A 117 4.05 30.27 -18.54
CA GLN A 117 5.15 29.31 -18.50
C GLN A 117 4.84 28.13 -17.56
N LYS A 118 4.66 26.94 -18.14
CA LYS A 118 4.27 25.73 -17.41
C LYS A 118 5.41 24.73 -17.15
N VAL A 119 6.61 25.01 -17.67
CA VAL A 119 7.77 24.09 -17.61
C VAL A 119 8.17 23.67 -16.18
N ASN A 120 7.89 24.51 -15.18
CA ASN A 120 8.25 24.24 -13.78
C ASN A 120 7.15 23.55 -12.96
N TYR A 121 6.04 23.13 -13.59
CA TYR A 121 4.92 22.45 -12.92
C TYR A 121 4.91 20.93 -13.20
N ILE A 122 6.00 20.38 -13.76
CA ILE A 122 6.17 18.98 -14.19
C ILE A 122 7.59 18.51 -13.86
N GLY A 123 7.78 17.18 -13.77
CA GLY A 123 9.09 16.55 -13.60
C GLY A 123 9.47 16.32 -12.14
N ASN A 124 10.58 15.59 -11.94
CA ASN A 124 11.00 15.09 -10.64
C ASN A 124 11.93 16.07 -9.90
N GLY A 125 12.48 17.05 -10.62
CA GLY A 125 13.43 18.04 -10.12
C GLY A 125 12.90 18.89 -8.96
N ASN A 126 13.84 19.41 -8.17
CA ASN A 126 13.55 20.11 -6.91
C ASN A 126 12.57 21.28 -7.07
N LYS A 127 12.67 22.03 -8.18
CA LYS A 127 11.77 23.17 -8.46
C LYS A 127 10.31 22.72 -8.58
N SER A 128 10.06 21.66 -9.35
CA SER A 128 8.72 21.07 -9.54
C SER A 128 8.20 20.49 -8.23
N LEU A 129 9.06 19.77 -7.49
CA LEU A 129 8.73 19.21 -6.18
C LEU A 129 8.28 20.30 -5.20
N HIS A 130 9.08 21.36 -5.02
CA HIS A 130 8.76 22.44 -4.09
C HIS A 130 7.44 23.15 -4.43
N ILE A 131 7.22 23.45 -5.72
CA ILE A 131 5.97 24.07 -6.18
C ILE A 131 4.78 23.13 -5.94
N SER A 132 4.95 21.85 -6.26
CA SER A 132 3.88 20.84 -6.12
C SER A 132 3.49 20.65 -4.67
N VAL A 133 4.45 20.41 -3.77
CA VAL A 133 4.18 20.19 -2.34
C VAL A 133 3.46 21.39 -1.72
N LYS A 134 3.94 22.63 -1.98
CA LYS A 134 3.28 23.85 -1.49
C LYS A 134 1.82 23.93 -1.93
N ASN A 135 1.55 23.65 -3.21
CA ASN A 135 0.20 23.70 -3.77
C ASN A 135 -0.68 22.57 -3.23
N SER A 136 -0.15 21.35 -3.11
CA SER A 136 -0.87 20.21 -2.56
C SER A 136 -1.25 20.43 -1.09
N LEU A 137 -0.33 20.90 -0.23
CA LEU A 137 -0.62 21.24 1.16
C LEU A 137 -1.73 22.29 1.29
N THR A 138 -1.68 23.32 0.43
CA THR A 138 -2.73 24.37 0.39
C THR A 138 -4.09 23.78 0.04
N LYS A 139 -4.17 22.94 -1.00
CA LYS A 139 -5.43 22.34 -1.46
C LYS A 139 -5.97 21.31 -0.48
N LEU A 140 -5.09 20.49 0.10
CA LEU A 140 -5.40 19.51 1.13
C LEU A 140 -5.70 20.14 2.50
N ARG A 141 -5.50 21.45 2.67
CA ARG A 141 -5.75 22.21 3.90
C ARG A 141 -5.07 21.59 5.12
N THR A 142 -3.80 21.23 4.93
CA THR A 142 -2.98 20.56 5.95
C THR A 142 -1.54 21.04 5.85
N ASP A 143 -0.78 20.86 6.92
CA ASP A 143 0.64 21.21 7.05
C ASP A 143 1.60 20.04 6.76
N TYR A 144 1.11 18.79 6.77
CA TYR A 144 1.90 17.60 6.41
C TYR A 144 1.21 16.66 5.41
N ILE A 145 2.04 15.89 4.69
CA ILE A 145 1.64 14.79 3.80
C ILE A 145 2.23 13.51 4.38
N ASP A 146 1.42 12.47 4.53
CA ASP A 146 1.87 11.19 5.11
C ASP A 146 2.78 10.43 4.14
N ILE A 147 2.42 10.39 2.85
CA ILE A 147 3.19 9.74 1.80
C ILE A 147 3.18 10.60 0.55
N LEU A 148 4.35 11.06 0.11
CA LEU A 148 4.49 11.72 -1.19
C LEU A 148 5.11 10.77 -2.22
N TYR A 149 4.39 10.52 -3.30
CA TYR A 149 4.87 9.73 -4.43
C TYR A 149 5.56 10.60 -5.49
N VAL A 150 6.72 10.12 -5.95
CA VAL A 150 7.18 10.40 -7.33
C VAL A 150 6.23 9.64 -8.27
N HIS A 151 5.38 10.33 -9.04
CA HIS A 151 4.28 9.67 -9.77
C HIS A 151 4.76 8.86 -10.98
N TRP A 152 5.83 9.30 -11.65
CA TRP A 152 6.49 8.59 -12.74
C TRP A 152 7.97 9.01 -12.76
N TRP A 153 8.86 8.14 -13.26
CA TRP A 153 10.26 8.50 -13.44
C TRP A 153 10.49 9.29 -14.73
N ASP A 154 11.19 10.43 -14.67
CA ASP A 154 11.36 11.34 -15.81
C ASP A 154 12.67 11.15 -16.61
N PHE A 155 13.65 10.41 -16.08
CA PHE A 155 15.01 10.23 -16.64
C PHE A 155 15.84 11.51 -16.86
N GLU A 156 15.27 12.68 -16.61
CA GLU A 156 15.97 13.97 -16.69
C GLU A 156 16.59 14.36 -15.35
N THR A 157 15.95 13.97 -14.24
CA THR A 157 16.41 14.31 -12.89
C THR A 157 17.28 13.19 -12.32
N SER A 158 18.44 13.54 -11.75
CA SER A 158 19.32 12.56 -11.08
C SER A 158 18.66 11.94 -9.84
N ILE A 159 19.01 10.69 -9.54
CA ILE A 159 18.55 9.99 -8.33
C ILE A 159 18.99 10.76 -7.07
N GLU A 160 20.21 11.29 -7.10
CA GLU A 160 20.82 12.04 -6.02
C GLU A 160 20.01 13.31 -5.72
N GLU A 161 19.62 14.08 -6.75
CA GLU A 161 18.75 15.25 -6.58
C GLU A 161 17.37 14.85 -6.01
N VAL A 162 16.71 13.84 -6.58
CA VAL A 162 15.39 13.40 -6.12
C VAL A 162 15.44 12.98 -4.65
N MET A 163 16.40 12.14 -4.27
CA MET A 163 16.48 11.61 -2.91
C MET A 163 16.87 12.69 -1.89
N ASN A 164 17.73 13.64 -2.26
CA ASN A 164 18.05 14.80 -1.43
C ASN A 164 16.83 15.70 -1.24
N SER A 165 16.14 16.03 -2.33
CA SER A 165 15.01 16.96 -2.30
C SER A 165 13.83 16.39 -1.53
N LEU A 166 13.51 15.11 -1.73
CA LEU A 166 12.47 14.42 -0.96
C LEU A 166 12.83 14.31 0.52
N HIS A 167 14.09 14.04 0.86
CA HIS A 167 14.50 13.92 2.27
C HIS A 167 14.31 15.21 3.05
N ASN A 168 14.51 16.36 2.40
CA ASN A 168 14.38 17.66 3.04
C ASN A 168 12.92 18.13 3.17
N LEU A 169 11.98 17.55 2.41
CA LEU A 169 10.62 18.07 2.28
C LEU A 169 9.53 17.17 2.87
N VAL A 170 9.74 15.85 2.93
CA VAL A 170 8.69 14.92 3.35
C VAL A 170 9.22 13.78 4.21
N GLU A 171 8.40 13.36 5.16
CA GLU A 171 8.70 12.25 6.07
C GLU A 171 8.46 10.89 5.39
N GLY A 172 7.31 10.69 4.73
CA GLY A 172 7.00 9.46 4.00
C GLY A 172 7.22 9.60 2.49
N LYS A 173 7.97 8.66 1.91
CA LYS A 173 8.30 8.65 0.48
C LYS A 173 7.72 7.42 -0.21
N GLY A 174 7.00 7.67 -1.30
CA GLY A 174 6.58 6.66 -2.25
C GLY A 174 7.19 6.90 -3.63
N ILE A 175 7.14 5.87 -4.46
CA ILE A 175 7.50 5.97 -5.88
C ILE A 175 6.50 5.18 -6.71
N SER A 176 6.14 5.69 -7.88
CA SER A 176 5.19 5.07 -8.79
C SER A 176 5.80 4.95 -10.18
N ASP A 177 5.39 3.90 -10.90
CA ASP A 177 5.66 3.70 -12.33
C ASP A 177 7.12 3.99 -12.70
N SER A 178 8.03 3.33 -11.98
CA SER A 178 9.48 3.51 -12.07
C SER A 178 10.18 2.17 -12.17
N SER A 179 11.26 2.08 -12.96
CA SER A 179 12.00 0.84 -13.15
C SER A 179 12.62 0.32 -11.84
N ALA A 180 12.64 -1.00 -11.66
CA ALA A 180 13.16 -1.64 -10.44
C ALA A 180 14.61 -1.21 -10.10
N TRP A 181 15.46 -1.05 -11.12
CA TRP A 181 16.85 -0.63 -10.91
C TRP A 181 16.96 0.81 -10.37
N VAL A 182 16.06 1.71 -10.77
CA VAL A 182 16.01 3.10 -10.28
C VAL A 182 15.68 3.10 -8.79
N VAL A 183 14.61 2.39 -8.42
CA VAL A 183 14.17 2.30 -7.01
C VAL A 183 15.25 1.65 -6.15
N SER A 184 15.89 0.58 -6.65
CA SER A 184 16.98 -0.10 -5.95
C SER A 184 18.18 0.83 -5.73
N ARG A 185 18.61 1.56 -6.77
CA ARG A 185 19.72 2.53 -6.67
C ARG A 185 19.36 3.71 -5.76
N ALA A 186 18.13 4.21 -5.82
CA ALA A 186 17.66 5.31 -4.99
C ALA A 186 17.62 4.93 -3.50
N ASN A 187 17.11 3.74 -3.18
CA ASN A 187 17.12 3.25 -1.80
C ASN A 187 18.52 2.94 -1.28
N MET A 188 19.41 2.41 -2.13
CA MET A 188 20.82 2.23 -1.78
C MET A 188 21.50 3.58 -1.50
N TYR A 189 21.29 4.58 -2.37
CA TYR A 189 21.79 5.93 -2.17
C TYR A 189 21.30 6.52 -0.84
N ALA A 190 20.01 6.42 -0.55
CA ALA A 190 19.44 6.89 0.69
C ALA A 190 20.06 6.22 1.91
N GLN A 191 20.18 4.90 1.90
CA GLN A 191 20.75 4.13 3.00
C GLN A 191 22.19 4.55 3.33
N VAL A 192 23.07 4.59 2.32
CA VAL A 192 24.49 4.90 2.55
C VAL A 192 24.76 6.37 2.87
N HIS A 193 23.76 7.24 2.68
CA HIS A 193 23.83 8.66 3.03
C HIS A 193 22.91 9.05 4.20
N GLY A 194 22.36 8.07 4.94
CA GLY A 194 21.52 8.33 6.11
C GLY A 194 20.20 9.06 5.80
N LYS A 195 19.64 8.89 4.61
CA LYS A 195 18.39 9.52 4.17
C LYS A 195 17.22 8.56 4.29
N THR A 196 16.01 9.12 4.34
CA THR A 196 14.78 8.34 4.29
C THR A 196 14.67 7.58 2.96
N LEU A 197 14.35 6.29 3.03
CA LEU A 197 14.14 5.40 1.89
C LEU A 197 12.73 5.60 1.32
N PHE A 198 12.50 5.14 0.09
CA PHE A 198 11.14 4.86 -0.37
C PHE A 198 10.55 3.71 0.45
N ALA A 199 9.31 3.90 0.92
CA ALA A 199 8.60 2.96 1.79
C ALA A 199 7.50 2.16 1.09
N ILE A 200 7.04 2.66 -0.06
CA ILE A 200 5.96 2.07 -0.85
C ILE A 200 6.16 2.31 -2.35
N TYR A 201 5.85 1.30 -3.16
CA TYR A 201 5.83 1.36 -4.61
C TYR A 201 4.39 1.26 -5.12
N GLN A 202 3.97 2.20 -5.96
CA GLN A 202 2.69 2.17 -6.65
C GLN A 202 2.89 1.78 -8.13
N GLY A 203 2.01 0.93 -8.69
CA GLY A 203 2.15 0.53 -10.09
C GLY A 203 1.01 -0.33 -10.61
N HIS A 204 0.93 -0.48 -11.93
CA HIS A 204 -0.12 -1.26 -12.57
C HIS A 204 0.00 -2.75 -12.25
N TRP A 205 -0.98 -3.34 -11.57
CA TRP A 205 -0.96 -4.79 -11.35
C TRP A 205 -2.35 -5.36 -11.18
N SER A 206 -2.67 -6.33 -12.03
CA SER A 206 -3.90 -7.10 -11.95
C SER A 206 -3.63 -8.53 -12.44
N ILE A 207 -4.65 -9.38 -12.40
CA ILE A 207 -4.56 -10.69 -13.05
C ILE A 207 -4.40 -10.58 -14.58
N LEU A 208 -4.81 -9.47 -15.19
CA LEU A 208 -4.67 -9.23 -16.64
C LEU A 208 -3.28 -8.70 -17.02
N ASP A 209 -2.67 -7.91 -16.14
CA ASP A 209 -1.32 -7.35 -16.31
C ASP A 209 -0.45 -7.70 -15.10
N ARG A 210 0.44 -8.67 -15.32
CA ARG A 210 1.35 -9.22 -14.31
C ARG A 210 2.77 -8.68 -14.46
N SER A 211 2.99 -7.59 -15.19
CA SER A 211 4.34 -7.07 -15.50
C SER A 211 5.17 -6.75 -14.25
N LEU A 212 4.52 -6.33 -13.16
CA LEU A 212 5.17 -6.09 -11.86
C LEU A 212 5.81 -7.34 -11.25
N GLU A 213 5.35 -8.54 -11.62
CA GLU A 213 5.90 -9.81 -11.14
C GLU A 213 7.30 -10.09 -11.67
N ARG A 214 7.75 -9.40 -12.75
CA ARG A 214 9.09 -9.60 -13.33
C ARG A 214 10.21 -9.15 -12.39
N ASP A 215 10.22 -7.88 -12.03
CA ASP A 215 11.32 -7.29 -11.25
C ASP A 215 10.86 -6.43 -10.06
N ILE A 216 9.68 -5.79 -10.13
CA ILE A 216 9.20 -4.89 -9.07
C ILE A 216 8.86 -5.66 -7.80
N ILE A 217 8.10 -6.76 -7.90
CA ILE A 217 7.73 -7.57 -6.74
C ILE A 217 8.97 -8.27 -6.15
N PRO A 218 9.86 -8.89 -6.95
CA PRO A 218 11.14 -9.40 -6.45
C PRO A 218 11.95 -8.34 -5.73
N MET A 219 12.11 -7.14 -6.31
CA MET A 219 12.78 -6.02 -5.66
C MET A 219 12.11 -5.63 -4.34
N ALA A 220 10.79 -5.46 -4.33
CA ALA A 220 10.03 -5.08 -3.14
C ALA A 220 10.17 -6.11 -2.01
N ARG A 221 10.28 -7.41 -2.34
CA ARG A 221 10.53 -8.49 -1.37
C ARG A 221 11.96 -8.52 -0.85
N THR A 222 12.94 -8.22 -1.72
CA THR A 222 14.36 -8.49 -1.48
C THR A 222 15.14 -7.31 -0.93
N LEU A 223 14.63 -6.07 -1.04
CA LEU A 223 15.29 -4.89 -0.48
C LEU A 223 15.59 -5.08 1.02
N TRP A 224 16.87 -5.39 1.24
CA TRP A 224 17.69 -5.68 2.41
C TRP A 224 17.00 -6.06 3.74
N GLY A 225 17.38 -7.21 4.30
CA GLY A 225 17.27 -7.48 5.75
C GLY A 225 15.87 -7.69 6.34
N SER A 226 14.88 -8.14 5.55
CA SER A 226 13.47 -8.36 5.95
C SER A 226 12.58 -7.11 5.95
N VAL A 227 13.04 -6.00 5.35
CA VAL A 227 12.43 -4.69 5.54
C VAL A 227 11.41 -4.32 4.45
N GLY A 228 11.36 -5.07 3.34
CA GLY A 228 10.23 -5.20 2.40
C GLY A 228 9.42 -3.94 2.04
N LEU A 229 9.56 -3.42 0.82
CA LEU A 229 8.78 -2.28 0.33
C LEU A 229 7.29 -2.63 0.24
N ALA A 230 6.40 -1.73 0.67
CA ALA A 230 4.97 -1.89 0.43
C ALA A 230 4.64 -1.77 -1.06
N LEU A 231 3.54 -2.38 -1.47
CA LEU A 231 3.01 -2.35 -2.83
C LEU A 231 1.61 -1.74 -2.81
N ALA A 232 1.40 -0.74 -3.64
CA ALA A 232 0.14 -0.02 -3.83
C ALA A 232 -0.35 -0.21 -5.27
N PRO A 233 -0.87 -1.40 -5.64
CA PRO A 233 -1.23 -1.63 -7.03
C PRO A 233 -2.47 -0.83 -7.44
N TRP A 234 -2.39 -0.20 -8.61
CA TRP A 234 -3.53 0.46 -9.26
C TRP A 234 -4.07 -0.40 -10.41
N ASP A 235 -5.32 -0.12 -10.80
CA ASP A 235 -6.13 -0.88 -11.77
C ASP A 235 -6.22 -2.39 -11.50
N VAL A 236 -6.26 -2.76 -10.22
CA VAL A 236 -6.39 -4.15 -9.73
C VAL A 236 -7.62 -4.91 -10.26
N ILE A 237 -8.64 -4.19 -10.72
CA ILE A 237 -9.88 -4.77 -11.30
C ILE A 237 -9.97 -4.61 -12.83
N GLY A 238 -8.87 -4.22 -13.49
CA GLY A 238 -8.73 -4.20 -14.95
C GLY A 238 -9.71 -3.28 -15.67
N GLY A 239 -9.92 -2.06 -15.18
CA GLY A 239 -10.75 -1.03 -15.80
C GLY A 239 -12.24 -1.40 -15.86
N GLY A 240 -12.68 -2.34 -15.01
CA GLY A 240 -14.05 -2.88 -15.05
C GLY A 240 -14.28 -3.94 -16.12
N LYS A 241 -13.21 -4.43 -16.77
CA LYS A 241 -13.27 -5.51 -17.77
C LYS A 241 -13.42 -6.90 -17.15
N LEU A 242 -13.08 -7.05 -15.87
CA LEU A 242 -13.32 -8.28 -15.10
C LEU A 242 -14.81 -8.34 -14.71
N ARG A 243 -15.61 -8.94 -15.58
CA ARG A 243 -17.08 -9.07 -15.44
C ARG A 243 -17.57 -10.36 -16.09
N THR A 244 -18.74 -10.86 -15.68
CA THR A 244 -19.33 -12.09 -16.24
C THR A 244 -19.70 -11.90 -17.71
N ASP A 245 -19.90 -13.01 -18.43
CA ASP A 245 -20.31 -12.94 -19.85
C ASP A 245 -21.68 -12.27 -20.01
N ALA A 246 -22.61 -12.50 -19.08
CA ALA A 246 -23.91 -11.83 -19.03
C ALA A 246 -23.78 -10.30 -18.80
N GLU A 247 -22.98 -9.87 -17.82
CA GLU A 247 -22.74 -8.44 -17.57
C GLU A 247 -22.04 -7.79 -18.77
N GLY A 248 -21.06 -8.48 -19.36
CA GLY A 248 -20.33 -7.99 -20.54
C GLY A 248 -21.24 -7.74 -21.75
N GLU A 249 -22.23 -8.58 -21.97
CA GLU A 249 -23.20 -8.41 -23.07
C GLU A 249 -24.15 -7.23 -22.80
N GLN A 250 -24.66 -7.07 -21.58
CA GLN A 250 -25.47 -5.90 -21.21
C GLN A 250 -24.71 -4.58 -21.43
N ARG A 251 -23.43 -4.54 -21.04
CA ARG A 251 -22.57 -3.35 -21.20
C ARG A 251 -22.31 -3.03 -22.66
N ARG A 252 -22.08 -4.06 -23.48
CA ARG A 252 -21.91 -3.93 -24.93
C ARG A 252 -23.16 -3.35 -25.59
N GLN A 253 -24.34 -3.79 -25.16
CA GLN A 253 -25.63 -3.25 -25.63
C GLN A 253 -25.82 -1.78 -25.21
N SER A 254 -25.25 -1.36 -24.07
CA SER A 254 -25.23 0.04 -23.64
C SER A 254 -24.14 0.91 -24.31
N GLY A 255 -23.39 0.37 -25.27
CA GLY A 255 -22.39 1.12 -26.05
C GLY A 255 -20.98 1.13 -25.46
N GLU A 256 -20.69 0.36 -24.41
CA GLU A 256 -19.32 0.22 -23.91
C GLU A 256 -18.47 -0.67 -24.84
N THR A 257 -17.16 -0.40 -24.90
CA THR A 257 -16.20 -1.24 -25.61
C THR A 257 -16.24 -2.69 -25.08
N GLY A 258 -16.26 -3.63 -26.02
CA GLY A 258 -16.29 -5.06 -25.71
C GLY A 258 -15.01 -5.56 -25.02
N ARG A 259 -15.08 -6.78 -24.47
CA ARG A 259 -13.93 -7.48 -23.91
C ARG A 259 -13.20 -8.27 -24.99
N ASN A 260 -11.87 -8.30 -24.94
CA ASN A 260 -11.07 -9.20 -25.77
C ASN A 260 -11.16 -10.65 -25.25
N GLU A 261 -10.66 -11.61 -26.04
CA GLU A 261 -10.76 -13.03 -25.69
C GLU A 261 -9.99 -13.41 -24.42
N ASN A 262 -8.87 -12.73 -24.14
CA ASN A 262 -8.11 -12.96 -22.91
C ASN A 262 -8.89 -12.49 -21.66
N GLU A 263 -9.49 -11.30 -21.73
CA GLU A 263 -10.34 -10.73 -20.68
C GLU A 263 -11.55 -11.64 -20.38
N LYS A 264 -12.17 -12.23 -21.42
CA LYS A 264 -13.25 -13.22 -21.25
C LYS A 264 -12.77 -14.51 -20.59
N LYS A 265 -11.64 -15.07 -21.05
CA LYS A 265 -11.06 -16.30 -20.49
C LYS A 265 -10.73 -16.14 -19.00
N ILE A 266 -10.08 -15.04 -18.64
CA ILE A 266 -9.76 -14.72 -17.24
C ILE A 266 -11.04 -14.50 -16.42
N SER A 267 -12.03 -13.79 -16.96
CA SER A 267 -13.31 -13.58 -16.27
C SER A 267 -14.02 -14.92 -15.95
N ARG A 268 -14.03 -15.88 -16.89
CA ARG A 268 -14.61 -17.21 -16.66
C ARG A 268 -13.83 -18.03 -15.63
N ALA A 269 -12.50 -17.91 -15.63
CA ALA A 269 -11.67 -18.56 -14.60
C ALA A 269 -11.92 -17.98 -13.20
N LEU A 270 -12.04 -16.65 -13.09
CA LEU A 270 -12.44 -15.98 -11.86
C LEU A 270 -13.84 -16.39 -11.40
N GLU A 271 -14.79 -16.58 -12.33
CA GLU A 271 -16.14 -17.06 -12.04
C GLU A 271 -16.13 -18.48 -11.45
N LYS A 272 -15.34 -19.39 -12.04
CA LYS A 272 -15.15 -20.73 -11.47
C LYS A 272 -14.61 -20.67 -10.04
N VAL A 273 -13.52 -19.92 -9.82
CA VAL A 273 -12.92 -19.78 -8.48
C VAL A 273 -13.87 -19.07 -7.52
N ALA A 274 -14.65 -18.09 -7.98
CA ALA A 274 -15.67 -17.42 -7.17
C ALA A 274 -16.70 -18.43 -6.64
N GLY A 275 -17.14 -19.38 -7.46
CA GLY A 275 -18.03 -20.47 -7.04
C GLY A 275 -17.40 -21.39 -5.99
N GLU A 276 -16.09 -21.65 -6.06
CA GLU A 276 -15.37 -22.48 -5.09
C GLU A 276 -15.18 -21.80 -3.74
N VAL A 277 -14.93 -20.48 -3.73
CA VAL A 277 -14.69 -19.71 -2.49
C VAL A 277 -15.93 -19.01 -1.94
N GLY A 278 -17.08 -19.14 -2.62
CA GLY A 278 -18.33 -18.50 -2.23
C GLY A 278 -18.36 -16.98 -2.40
N ALA A 279 -17.57 -16.43 -3.32
CA ALA A 279 -17.56 -14.99 -3.60
C ALA A 279 -18.78 -14.57 -4.41
N LYS A 280 -19.42 -13.47 -4.03
CA LYS A 280 -20.57 -12.88 -4.74
C LYS A 280 -20.16 -12.16 -6.02
N ASN A 281 -18.91 -11.69 -6.10
CA ASN A 281 -18.39 -10.97 -7.25
C ASN A 281 -17.03 -11.52 -7.69
N ILE A 282 -16.87 -11.75 -8.99
CA ILE A 282 -15.61 -12.25 -9.57
C ILE A 282 -14.45 -11.24 -9.40
N ARG A 283 -14.76 -9.94 -9.33
CA ARG A 283 -13.78 -8.88 -9.04
C ARG A 283 -13.20 -9.03 -7.63
N SER A 284 -13.97 -9.60 -6.71
CA SER A 284 -13.49 -9.82 -5.36
C SER A 284 -12.37 -10.88 -5.33
N VAL A 285 -12.51 -11.93 -6.15
CA VAL A 285 -11.47 -12.94 -6.35
C VAL A 285 -10.21 -12.33 -6.97
N ALA A 286 -10.37 -11.46 -7.97
CA ALA A 286 -9.23 -10.79 -8.62
C ALA A 286 -8.48 -9.85 -7.64
N LEU A 287 -9.20 -9.10 -6.81
CA LEU A 287 -8.58 -8.26 -5.79
C LEU A 287 -7.87 -9.11 -4.72
N ALA A 288 -8.52 -10.18 -4.25
CA ALA A 288 -7.95 -11.13 -3.30
C ALA A 288 -6.67 -11.79 -3.85
N TYR A 289 -6.65 -12.14 -5.14
CA TYR A 289 -5.47 -12.66 -5.84
C TYR A 289 -4.28 -11.71 -5.72
N VAL A 290 -4.43 -10.45 -6.13
CA VAL A 290 -3.34 -9.46 -6.05
C VAL A 290 -2.88 -9.25 -4.61
N MET A 291 -3.85 -9.12 -3.69
CA MET A 291 -3.60 -8.92 -2.28
C MET A 291 -2.76 -10.05 -1.66
N GLN A 292 -2.94 -11.30 -2.07
CA GLN A 292 -2.31 -12.46 -1.43
C GLN A 292 -0.94 -12.84 -2.03
N LYS A 293 -0.59 -12.28 -3.19
CA LYS A 293 0.67 -12.58 -3.92
C LYS A 293 1.93 -11.99 -3.27
N ALA A 294 1.80 -11.03 -2.35
CA ALA A 294 2.91 -10.48 -1.57
C ALA A 294 2.45 -9.99 -0.18
N ARG A 295 3.40 -9.62 0.67
CA ARG A 295 3.16 -9.36 2.10
C ARG A 295 2.44 -8.03 2.36
N TYR A 296 3.02 -6.93 1.89
CA TYR A 296 2.59 -5.56 2.17
C TYR A 296 1.86 -4.96 0.97
N VAL A 297 0.77 -5.61 0.53
CA VAL A 297 -0.02 -5.16 -0.64
C VAL A 297 -1.28 -4.42 -0.16
N PHE A 298 -1.40 -3.16 -0.55
CA PHE A 298 -2.52 -2.25 -0.24
C PHE A 298 -3.10 -1.73 -1.56
N PRO A 299 -4.00 -2.46 -2.22
CA PRO A 299 -4.50 -2.08 -3.53
C PRO A 299 -5.32 -0.78 -3.48
N LEU A 300 -5.25 0.01 -4.55
CA LEU A 300 -6.12 1.17 -4.74
C LEU A 300 -7.41 0.72 -5.41
N VAL A 301 -8.54 1.04 -4.79
CA VAL A 301 -9.85 0.89 -5.42
C VAL A 301 -10.52 2.24 -5.54
N GLY A 302 -10.98 2.55 -6.76
CA GLY A 302 -11.79 3.73 -7.03
C GLY A 302 -13.28 3.40 -7.02
N GLY A 303 -14.11 4.44 -6.94
CA GLY A 303 -15.55 4.30 -7.05
C GLY A 303 -16.23 5.66 -7.04
N ARG A 304 -17.31 5.79 -7.83
CA ARG A 304 -18.19 6.97 -7.80
C ARG A 304 -19.50 6.74 -7.02
N LYS A 305 -19.64 5.55 -6.45
CA LYS A 305 -20.85 5.05 -5.80
C LYS A 305 -20.45 4.30 -4.54
N VAL A 306 -21.20 4.52 -3.45
CA VAL A 306 -20.94 3.90 -2.15
C VAL A 306 -21.07 2.37 -2.22
N GLU A 307 -21.98 1.86 -3.03
CA GLU A 307 -22.19 0.43 -3.22
C GLU A 307 -20.95 -0.27 -3.78
N ASN A 308 -20.16 0.43 -4.62
CA ASN A 308 -18.90 -0.10 -5.12
C ASN A 308 -17.86 -0.23 -4.00
N LEU A 309 -17.83 0.72 -3.05
CA LEU A 309 -16.91 0.64 -1.90
C LEU A 309 -17.24 -0.57 -1.02
N VAL A 310 -18.53 -0.80 -0.75
CA VAL A 310 -18.98 -1.97 0.03
C VAL A 310 -18.61 -3.27 -0.67
N ALA A 311 -18.79 -3.35 -2.00
CA ALA A 311 -18.41 -4.54 -2.77
C ALA A 311 -16.90 -4.82 -2.71
N ASN A 312 -16.06 -3.78 -2.57
CA ASN A 312 -14.61 -3.93 -2.44
C ASN A 312 -14.16 -4.47 -1.07
N LEU A 313 -15.09 -4.74 -0.13
CA LEU A 313 -14.78 -5.34 1.18
C LEU A 313 -14.67 -6.88 1.14
N GLU A 314 -15.43 -7.53 0.26
CA GLU A 314 -15.49 -8.99 0.14
C GLU A 314 -14.13 -9.68 -0.06
N PRO A 315 -13.14 -9.09 -0.76
CA PRO A 315 -11.77 -9.63 -0.85
C PRO A 315 -11.09 -9.91 0.49
N LEU A 316 -11.48 -9.20 1.55
CA LEU A 316 -10.96 -9.38 2.91
C LEU A 316 -11.52 -10.63 3.61
N ASP A 317 -12.52 -11.29 3.02
CA ASP A 317 -13.10 -12.58 3.45
C ASP A 317 -12.58 -13.77 2.64
N ILE A 318 -11.92 -13.53 1.50
CA ILE A 318 -11.49 -14.58 0.58
C ILE A 318 -10.07 -15.02 0.93
N THR A 319 -9.84 -16.33 1.00
CA THR A 319 -8.50 -16.94 1.05
C THR A 319 -8.38 -17.90 -0.13
N LEU A 320 -7.44 -17.64 -1.04
CA LEU A 320 -7.20 -18.49 -2.19
C LEU A 320 -6.22 -19.60 -1.85
N SER A 321 -6.50 -20.82 -2.29
CA SER A 321 -5.55 -21.92 -2.21
C SER A 321 -4.41 -21.74 -3.22
N LYS A 322 -3.30 -22.47 -3.01
CA LYS A 322 -2.18 -22.45 -3.95
C LYS A 322 -2.62 -22.95 -5.34
N GLU A 323 -3.45 -23.98 -5.37
CA GLU A 323 -3.99 -24.61 -6.57
C GLU A 323 -4.93 -23.64 -7.32
N GLN A 324 -5.71 -22.84 -6.60
CA GLN A 324 -6.58 -21.82 -7.20
C GLN A 324 -5.75 -20.69 -7.84
N VAL A 325 -4.69 -20.23 -7.16
CA VAL A 325 -3.76 -19.24 -7.70
C VAL A 325 -3.08 -19.79 -8.96
N GLU A 326 -2.54 -21.02 -8.91
CA GLU A 326 -1.92 -21.68 -10.06
C GLU A 326 -2.90 -21.87 -11.23
N TYR A 327 -4.15 -22.24 -10.94
CA TYR A 327 -5.20 -22.34 -11.95
C TYR A 327 -5.45 -20.99 -12.63
N LEU A 328 -5.65 -19.92 -11.86
CA LEU A 328 -5.86 -18.57 -12.40
C LEU A 328 -4.69 -18.12 -13.28
N GLU A 329 -3.47 -18.39 -12.85
CA GLU A 329 -2.25 -18.04 -13.59
C GLU A 329 -2.05 -18.90 -14.85
N SER A 330 -2.57 -20.13 -14.89
CA SER A 330 -2.46 -21.01 -16.06
C SER A 330 -3.29 -20.53 -17.26
N VAL A 331 -4.31 -19.69 -17.03
CA VAL A 331 -5.22 -19.20 -18.07
C VAL A 331 -4.54 -18.22 -19.01
N GLN A 332 -3.64 -17.40 -18.46
CA GLN A 332 -2.81 -16.46 -19.20
C GLN A 332 -1.35 -16.73 -18.83
N PRO A 333 -0.62 -17.46 -19.69
CA PRO A 333 0.81 -17.70 -19.49
C PRO A 333 1.54 -16.39 -19.25
N PHE A 334 2.30 -16.35 -18.15
CA PHE A 334 3.18 -15.23 -17.84
C PHE A 334 4.57 -15.51 -18.37
N ASP A 335 5.12 -14.58 -19.14
CA ASP A 335 6.52 -14.58 -19.52
C ASP A 335 7.33 -13.69 -18.57
N PRO A 336 8.15 -14.28 -17.67
CA PRO A 336 9.04 -13.54 -16.77
C PRO A 336 10.10 -12.72 -17.52
N GLY A 337 10.39 -13.07 -18.78
CA GLY A 337 11.48 -12.49 -19.57
C GLY A 337 12.86 -12.99 -19.14
N SER A 338 13.86 -12.72 -19.98
CA SER A 338 15.27 -12.96 -19.63
C SER A 338 15.79 -11.89 -18.66
N PRO A 339 16.60 -12.23 -17.63
CA PRO A 339 17.12 -13.56 -17.29
C PRO A 339 16.20 -14.38 -16.36
N ASN A 340 15.06 -13.83 -15.95
CA ASN A 340 14.18 -14.41 -14.93
C ASN A 340 13.64 -15.81 -15.29
N VAL A 341 13.51 -16.14 -16.58
CA VAL A 341 13.21 -17.51 -17.04
C VAL A 341 14.24 -18.56 -16.59
N MET A 342 15.51 -18.17 -16.42
CA MET A 342 16.58 -19.07 -16.00
C MET A 342 16.84 -19.01 -14.49
N ILE A 343 16.83 -17.80 -13.92
CA ILE A 343 17.25 -17.58 -12.52
C ILE A 343 16.09 -17.51 -11.53
N GLY A 344 14.85 -17.42 -12.01
CA GLY A 344 13.65 -17.26 -11.19
C GLY A 344 13.54 -15.87 -10.53
N ASP A 345 12.55 -15.73 -9.65
CA ASP A 345 12.20 -14.46 -8.97
C ASP A 345 12.75 -14.39 -7.52
N GLY A 346 13.61 -15.34 -7.16
CA GLY A 346 14.15 -15.48 -5.81
C GLY A 346 13.22 -16.15 -4.79
N SER A 347 12.00 -16.56 -5.15
CA SER A 347 11.08 -17.26 -4.23
C SER A 347 11.44 -18.73 -4.00
N SER A 348 11.93 -19.43 -5.03
CA SER A 348 12.42 -20.82 -4.98
C SER A 348 13.92 -20.91 -5.29
N TYR A 349 14.50 -22.10 -5.19
CA TYR A 349 15.81 -22.37 -5.81
C TYR A 349 15.62 -22.40 -7.34
N ASN A 350 16.57 -21.83 -8.08
CA ASN A 350 16.56 -21.88 -9.53
C ASN A 350 16.94 -23.29 -10.04
N MET A 351 16.79 -23.51 -11.35
CA MET A 351 17.03 -24.83 -11.96
C MET A 351 18.45 -25.36 -11.71
N PHE A 352 19.46 -24.49 -11.75
CA PHE A 352 20.86 -24.88 -11.52
C PHE A 352 21.14 -25.28 -10.08
N MET A 353 20.48 -24.62 -9.12
CA MET A 353 20.57 -24.97 -7.71
C MET A 353 19.81 -26.28 -7.43
N ALA A 354 18.65 -26.47 -8.05
CA ALA A 354 17.80 -27.64 -7.83
C ALA A 354 18.43 -28.96 -8.29
N THR A 355 19.38 -28.93 -9.23
CA THR A 355 20.13 -30.14 -9.67
C THR A 355 21.22 -30.57 -8.70
N THR A 356 21.60 -29.71 -7.74
CA THR A 356 22.74 -29.97 -6.86
C THR A 356 22.36 -30.83 -5.65
N ALA A 357 21.29 -30.45 -4.93
CA ALA A 357 20.80 -31.17 -3.76
C ALA A 357 19.38 -30.74 -3.39
N HIS A 358 18.69 -31.56 -2.59
CA HIS A 358 17.44 -31.18 -1.93
C HIS A 358 17.71 -30.14 -0.83
N MET A 359 17.65 -28.86 -1.20
CA MET A 359 17.85 -27.74 -0.30
C MET A 359 16.51 -27.18 0.20
N SER A 360 16.47 -26.71 1.44
CA SER A 360 15.30 -26.04 2.03
C SER A 360 15.57 -24.55 2.23
N LYS A 361 14.69 -23.68 1.70
CA LYS A 361 14.68 -22.25 2.06
C LYS A 361 14.02 -22.05 3.41
N THR A 362 14.59 -21.17 4.23
CA THR A 362 13.94 -20.67 5.45
C THR A 362 12.64 -19.96 5.04
N LYS A 363 11.49 -20.50 5.48
CA LYS A 363 10.20 -19.84 5.25
C LYS A 363 10.15 -18.55 6.07
N VAL A 364 10.14 -17.41 5.39
CA VAL A 364 9.70 -16.15 6.03
C VAL A 364 8.20 -16.30 6.27
N SER A 365 7.77 -16.35 7.52
CA SER A 365 6.35 -16.56 7.85
C SER A 365 5.51 -15.41 7.28
N LEU A 366 4.71 -15.70 6.26
CA LEU A 366 3.73 -14.79 5.67
C LEU A 366 2.43 -14.77 6.49
N SER A 367 2.50 -14.64 7.82
CA SER A 367 1.30 -14.66 8.68
C SER A 367 1.03 -13.29 9.28
N LEU A 368 0.05 -12.56 8.73
CA LEU A 368 -0.60 -11.38 9.36
C LEU A 368 -2.08 -11.30 8.92
N ARG A 369 -2.43 -11.87 7.76
CA ARG A 369 -3.81 -11.80 7.23
C ARG A 369 -4.75 -12.88 7.79
N ASN A 370 -4.23 -13.99 8.31
CA ASN A 370 -5.04 -15.06 8.91
C ASN A 370 -5.31 -14.85 10.40
N HIS A 371 -5.78 -13.67 10.80
CA HIS A 371 -6.41 -13.46 12.10
C HIS A 371 -7.92 -13.21 11.92
N ALA A 372 -8.58 -14.07 11.13
CA ALA A 372 -10.00 -14.32 11.35
C ALA A 372 -10.12 -14.95 12.73
N ALA A 373 -10.45 -14.12 13.72
CA ALA A 373 -10.92 -14.46 15.06
C ALA A 373 -10.81 -15.93 15.46
N LYS A 374 -9.59 -16.44 15.72
CA LYS A 374 -9.47 -17.50 16.71
C LYS A 374 -9.92 -16.85 18.01
N ARG A 375 -11.19 -17.06 18.39
CA ARG A 375 -11.73 -16.68 19.70
C ARG A 375 -10.63 -17.01 20.71
N LEU A 376 -10.03 -15.98 21.31
CA LEU A 376 -9.19 -16.19 22.48
C LEU A 376 -10.01 -17.06 23.41
N PRO A 377 -9.46 -18.20 23.91
CA PRO A 377 -10.22 -19.08 24.77
C PRO A 377 -10.82 -18.23 25.88
N ARG A 378 -12.16 -18.22 25.97
CA ARG A 378 -12.91 -17.53 27.02
C ARG A 378 -12.20 -17.85 28.32
N ILE A 379 -11.57 -16.85 28.94
CA ILE A 379 -11.03 -16.97 30.30
C ILE A 379 -12.21 -17.39 31.15
N HIS A 380 -12.32 -18.69 31.42
CA HIS A 380 -13.32 -19.20 32.33
C HIS A 380 -13.00 -18.56 33.67
N ARG A 381 -13.97 -17.80 34.19
CA ARG A 381 -13.99 -17.36 35.57
C ARG A 381 -13.53 -18.52 36.45
N LEU A 382 -12.32 -18.42 37.00
CA LEU A 382 -11.87 -19.27 38.08
C LEU A 382 -12.74 -18.97 39.30
N LYS A 383 -13.92 -19.61 39.36
CA LYS A 383 -14.64 -19.79 40.61
C LYS A 383 -13.92 -20.90 41.38
N LYS A 384 -12.97 -20.51 42.24
CA LYS A 384 -12.60 -21.21 43.49
C LYS A 384 -11.60 -20.34 44.27
N PRO A 385 -11.92 -19.89 45.49
CA PRO A 385 -10.98 -19.17 46.34
C PRO A 385 -9.96 -20.18 46.90
N GLY A 386 -8.66 -19.97 46.67
CA GLY A 386 -7.64 -20.80 47.33
C GLY A 386 -6.29 -21.04 46.66
N GLN A 387 -5.98 -20.45 45.49
CA GLN A 387 -4.64 -20.61 44.89
C GLN A 387 -4.08 -19.29 44.35
N LEU A 388 -3.82 -18.35 45.27
CA LEU A 388 -3.01 -17.16 45.02
C LEU A 388 -1.58 -17.45 45.51
N ARG A 389 -0.86 -18.34 44.80
CA ARG A 389 0.56 -18.62 45.11
C ARG A 389 1.37 -19.17 43.94
N VAL A 390 1.15 -18.70 42.71
CA VAL A 390 2.09 -18.98 41.59
C VAL A 390 2.39 -17.77 40.69
N PHE A 391 1.57 -16.71 40.69
CA PHE A 391 1.84 -15.55 39.81
C PHE A 391 2.88 -14.53 40.34
N GLY A 392 3.25 -14.60 41.62
CA GLY A 392 4.23 -13.68 42.24
C GLY A 392 5.71 -14.00 41.97
N ARG A 393 6.04 -15.21 41.47
CA ARG A 393 7.44 -15.60 41.23
C ARG A 393 7.94 -15.32 39.80
N TYR A 394 7.04 -15.06 38.84
CA TYR A 394 7.43 -14.80 37.45
C TYR A 394 7.81 -13.34 37.17
N MET A 395 7.32 -12.36 37.96
CA MET A 395 7.70 -10.95 37.80
C MET A 395 9.01 -10.56 38.51
N LEU A 396 9.41 -11.28 39.56
CA LEU A 396 10.61 -10.94 40.35
C LEU A 396 11.94 -11.42 39.72
N THR A 397 11.90 -12.36 38.77
CA THR A 397 13.11 -12.87 38.11
C THR A 397 13.60 -11.98 36.97
N ARG A 398 12.74 -11.13 36.38
CA ARG A 398 13.12 -10.21 35.29
C ARG A 398 13.62 -8.85 35.77
N VAL A 399 13.22 -8.39 36.96
CA VAL A 399 13.73 -7.12 37.52
C VAL A 399 15.15 -7.28 38.07
N ARG A 400 15.56 -8.48 38.49
CA ARG A 400 16.96 -8.76 38.91
C ARG A 400 17.98 -8.79 37.77
N TYR A 401 17.55 -9.04 36.52
CA TYR A 401 18.45 -9.07 35.36
C TYR A 401 18.72 -7.68 34.75
N MET A 402 17.90 -6.67 35.05
CA MET A 402 18.10 -5.30 34.56
C MET A 402 18.92 -4.40 35.51
N ILE A 403 19.16 -4.83 36.75
CA ILE A 403 19.90 -4.02 37.74
C ILE A 403 21.39 -4.41 37.84
N LEU A 404 21.82 -5.52 37.23
CA LEU A 404 23.22 -6.01 37.29
C LEU A 404 24.13 -5.59 36.13
N LYS A 405 23.71 -4.65 35.26
CA LYS A 405 24.55 -4.11 34.16
C LYS A 405 24.86 -2.62 34.24
N TRP A 406 24.63 -2.00 35.40
CA TRP A 406 25.08 -0.63 35.66
C TRP A 406 25.81 -0.59 36.99
N SER A 407 27.14 -0.77 36.94
CA SER A 407 28.03 -0.39 38.03
C SER A 407 29.25 0.32 37.42
N PRO A 408 29.61 1.53 37.91
CA PRO A 408 30.68 2.33 37.35
C PRO A 408 32.05 1.79 37.77
N MET A 409 32.98 1.70 36.82
CA MET A 409 34.39 1.42 37.11
C MET A 409 34.97 2.56 37.95
N LYS A 410 35.31 2.26 39.21
CA LYS A 410 36.18 3.09 40.06
C LYS A 410 37.49 2.35 40.32
N GLY A 411 38.59 2.99 39.89
CA GLY A 411 39.78 3.18 40.72
C GLY A 411 41.01 2.32 40.43
N THR A 412 42.06 2.98 39.93
CA THR A 412 43.47 2.98 40.40
C THR A 412 44.27 3.88 39.42
N LYS A 413 45.20 4.77 39.75
CA LYS A 413 45.94 5.16 40.96
C LYS A 413 46.52 6.57 40.71
N SER A 414 46.77 7.29 41.79
CA SER A 414 47.48 8.58 41.87
C SER A 414 48.92 8.52 41.34
N ILE A 415 49.36 9.53 40.60
CA ILE A 415 50.73 10.11 40.62
C ILE A 415 50.58 11.66 40.48
N SER A 416 51.55 12.34 41.06
CA SER A 416 51.61 13.67 41.65
C SER A 416 51.78 14.87 40.72
N SER A 417 51.32 16.03 41.23
CA SER A 417 51.92 17.39 41.19
C SER A 417 52.66 17.88 39.95
N SER A 418 52.20 19.00 39.37
CA SER A 418 52.88 20.30 39.49
C SER A 418 52.12 21.41 38.76
N PHE A 419 51.99 22.55 39.44
CA PHE A 419 51.55 23.85 38.94
C PHE A 419 52.44 24.34 37.79
N LEU A 420 51.82 24.75 36.68
CA LEU A 420 51.89 26.09 36.06
C LEU A 420 50.96 26.14 34.83
#